data_AF-A0AAD6T134-F1
#
_entry.id   AF-A0AAD6T134-F1
#
_cell.length_a   1.000
_cell.length_b   1.000
_cell.length_c   1.000
_cell.angle_alpha   90.00
_cell.angle_beta   90.00
_cell.angle_gamma   90.00
#
_symmetry.space_group_name_H-M   'P 1'
#
loop_
_entity.id
_entity.type
_entity.pdbx_description
1 polymer ?
#
loop_
_entity_poly.entity_id
_entity_poly.type
_entity_poly.pdbx_seq_one_letter_code
_entity_poly.pdbx_strand_id
1 'polypeptide(L)'
;MSIDPYHAVQREISSSLQAAAQLRASYVRIRNMAVREDNEELVWARNELKATLAALEADLEDLDESVKIVESTDARMFGLDDMEVQERRRYVVHVRKEIDNMRAEITSSAPRPSSRPHSPYPERERAQPMEEDHQGAWAREEQQLMIREQDRTMESIAGTLSTLAQQAGLMGQEIVEHNELLDDLERGVDQTDSKLSDAMRRMRKFLRQSEEKGSGWCIIILIIVLTILLLLIIIL
;
A
#
# COMPACT_ATOMS: atom_id res chain seq x y z
N MET A 1 23.66 -6.73 32.85
CA MET A 1 23.60 -6.00 31.57
C MET A 1 22.14 -5.70 31.33
N SER A 2 21.76 -4.43 31.39
CA SER A 2 20.42 -3.97 31.00
C SER A 2 20.25 -4.20 29.52
N ILE A 3 19.25 -5.00 29.14
CA ILE A 3 18.86 -5.20 27.74
C ILE A 3 18.35 -3.87 27.21
N ASP A 4 18.82 -3.48 26.02
CA ASP A 4 18.35 -2.29 25.34
C ASP A 4 16.86 -2.45 24.96
N PRO A 5 15.95 -1.62 25.49
CA PRO A 5 14.53 -1.71 25.19
C PRO A 5 14.19 -1.33 23.74
N TYR A 6 15.12 -0.69 23.01
CA TYR A 6 14.90 -0.21 21.64
C TYR A 6 14.34 -1.29 20.72
N HIS A 7 14.93 -2.50 20.70
CA HIS A 7 14.49 -3.57 19.79
C HIS A 7 13.15 -4.20 20.18
N ALA A 8 12.70 -4.04 21.42
CA ALA A 8 11.36 -4.45 21.81
C ALA A 8 10.33 -3.47 21.23
N VAL A 9 10.56 -2.16 21.45
CA VAL A 9 9.72 -1.08 20.92
C VAL A 9 9.71 -1.08 19.39
N GLN A 10 10.86 -1.30 18.75
CA GLN A 10 10.96 -1.42 17.30
C GLN A 10 10.06 -2.53 16.74
N ARG A 11 10.01 -3.69 17.41
CA ARG A 11 9.16 -4.81 17.00
C ARG A 11 7.68 -4.47 17.18
N GLU A 12 7.33 -3.83 18.29
CA GLU A 12 5.97 -3.37 18.55
C GLU A 12 5.49 -2.37 17.49
N ILE A 13 6.29 -1.33 17.20
CA ILE A 13 6.01 -0.36 16.15
C ILE A 13 5.89 -1.05 14.79
N SER A 14 6.76 -2.01 14.47
CA SER A 14 6.68 -2.73 13.19
C SER A 14 5.39 -3.54 13.05
N SER A 15 4.93 -4.17 14.14
CA SER A 15 3.66 -4.92 14.18
C SER A 15 2.47 -3.97 14.00
N SER A 16 2.45 -2.86 14.75
CA SER A 16 1.43 -1.83 14.65
C SER A 16 1.38 -1.19 13.25
N LEU A 17 2.54 -0.98 12.61
CA LEU A 17 2.63 -0.46 11.24
C LEU A 17 2.03 -1.44 10.22
N GLN A 18 2.29 -2.74 10.38
CA GLN A 18 1.69 -3.77 9.53
C GLN A 18 0.17 -3.82 9.69
N ALA A 19 -0.34 -3.71 10.91
CA ALA A 19 -1.78 -3.62 11.18
C ALA A 19 -2.41 -2.38 10.51
N ALA A 20 -1.76 -1.21 10.61
CA ALA A 20 -2.18 0.01 9.93
C ALA A 20 -2.20 -0.15 8.40
N ALA A 21 -1.20 -0.82 7.82
CA ALA A 21 -1.16 -1.10 6.38
C ALA A 21 -2.33 -1.99 5.92
N GLN A 22 -2.72 -2.99 6.71
CA GLN A 22 -3.87 -3.84 6.43
C GLN A 22 -5.19 -3.06 6.53
N LEU A 23 -5.36 -2.24 7.57
CA LEU A 23 -6.50 -1.34 7.73
C LEU A 23 -6.62 -0.37 6.55
N ARG A 24 -5.50 0.19 6.10
CA ARG A 24 -5.43 1.02 4.89
C ARG A 24 -5.89 0.27 3.65
N ALA A 25 -5.39 -0.95 3.40
CA ALA A 25 -5.81 -1.75 2.25
C ALA A 25 -7.32 -2.05 2.28
N SER A 26 -7.86 -2.33 3.48
CA SER A 26 -9.30 -2.50 3.69
C SER A 26 -10.08 -1.22 3.39
N TYR A 27 -9.65 -0.08 3.95
CA TYR A 27 -10.23 1.23 3.70
C TYR A 27 -10.28 1.57 2.21
N VAL A 28 -9.17 1.39 1.49
CA VAL A 28 -9.09 1.64 0.04
C VAL A 28 -10.03 0.71 -0.73
N ARG A 29 -10.12 -0.57 -0.36
CA ARG A 29 -11.03 -1.54 -0.99
C ARG A 29 -12.49 -1.14 -0.80
N ILE A 30 -12.90 -0.89 0.44
CA ILE A 30 -14.27 -0.49 0.79
C ILE A 30 -14.63 0.81 0.07
N ARG A 31 -13.72 1.79 0.06
CA ARG A 31 -13.89 3.05 -0.68
C ARG A 31 -14.14 2.82 -2.17
N ASN A 32 -13.36 1.96 -2.80
CA ASN A 32 -13.49 1.69 -4.24
C ASN A 32 -14.77 0.91 -4.58
N MET A 33 -15.34 0.17 -3.62
CA MET A 33 -16.58 -0.59 -3.78
C MET A 33 -17.82 0.17 -3.34
N ALA A 34 -17.68 1.19 -2.48
CA ALA A 34 -18.77 1.97 -1.93
C ALA A 34 -19.41 2.84 -3.04
N VAL A 35 -20.60 2.43 -3.49
CA VAL A 35 -21.44 3.19 -4.43
C VAL A 35 -22.16 4.36 -3.73
N ARG A 36 -22.17 4.40 -2.39
CA ARG A 36 -22.77 5.46 -1.57
C ARG A 36 -21.73 6.00 -0.58
N GLU A 37 -21.64 7.33 -0.46
CA GLU A 37 -20.71 8.04 0.45
C GLU A 37 -20.97 7.75 1.94
N ASP A 38 -22.21 7.41 2.33
CA ASP A 38 -22.61 7.09 3.70
C ASP A 38 -22.49 5.59 4.05
N ASN A 39 -21.40 4.94 3.64
CA ASN A 39 -21.15 3.59 4.12
C ASN A 39 -20.58 3.66 5.55
N GLU A 40 -21.36 3.24 6.55
CA GLU A 40 -20.94 3.16 7.96
C GLU A 40 -19.62 2.39 8.12
N GLU A 41 -19.38 1.38 7.28
CA GLU A 41 -18.13 0.61 7.25
C GLU A 41 -16.93 1.44 6.81
N LEU A 42 -17.12 2.39 5.87
CA LEU A 42 -16.06 3.28 5.41
C LEU A 42 -15.69 4.30 6.49
N VAL A 43 -16.70 4.82 7.19
CA VAL A 43 -16.51 5.74 8.31
C VAL A 43 -15.79 5.05 9.46
N TRP A 44 -16.21 3.82 9.79
CA TRP A 44 -15.55 2.99 10.79
C TRP A 44 -14.09 2.69 10.42
N ALA A 45 -13.83 2.16 9.21
CA ALA A 45 -12.48 1.85 8.76
C ALA A 45 -11.55 3.07 8.72
N ARG A 46 -12.09 4.24 8.35
CA ARG A 46 -11.37 5.51 8.38
C ARG A 46 -10.99 5.92 9.80
N ASN A 47 -11.93 5.86 10.73
CA ASN A 47 -11.71 6.28 12.12
C ASN A 47 -10.74 5.33 12.82
N GLU A 48 -10.87 4.02 12.58
CA GLU A 48 -9.98 2.99 13.11
C GLU A 48 -8.53 3.19 12.60
N LEU A 49 -8.37 3.43 11.30
CA LEU A 49 -7.06 3.73 10.73
C LEU A 49 -6.47 5.03 11.30
N LYS A 50 -7.29 6.07 11.55
CA LYS A 50 -6.81 7.30 12.19
C LYS A 50 -6.34 7.06 13.62
N ALA A 51 -7.07 6.26 14.40
CA ALA A 51 -6.72 5.95 15.77
C ALA A 51 -5.40 5.17 15.84
N THR A 52 -5.24 4.14 15.00
CA THR A 52 -4.00 3.35 14.94
C THR A 52 -2.80 4.17 14.48
N LEU A 53 -2.95 5.08 13.51
CA LEU A 53 -1.88 5.99 13.09
C LEU A 53 -1.51 6.99 14.19
N ALA A 54 -2.47 7.47 14.98
CA ALA A 54 -2.19 8.39 16.10
C ALA A 54 -1.41 7.70 17.23
N ALA A 55 -1.75 6.44 17.56
CA ALA A 55 -1.00 5.65 18.54
C ALA A 55 0.45 5.39 18.05
N LEU A 56 0.61 4.97 16.79
CA LEU A 56 1.91 4.80 16.15
C LEU A 56 2.78 6.07 16.15
N GLU A 57 2.15 7.23 15.96
CA GLU A 57 2.85 8.52 15.96
C GLU A 57 3.41 8.86 17.35
N ALA A 58 2.64 8.57 18.41
CA ALA A 58 3.10 8.74 19.79
C ALA A 58 4.25 7.77 20.13
N ASP A 59 4.11 6.48 19.82
CA ASP A 59 5.16 5.48 20.06
C ASP A 59 6.46 5.83 19.31
N LEU A 60 6.32 6.36 18.09
CA LEU A 60 7.45 6.80 17.27
C LEU A 60 8.11 8.08 17.81
N GLU A 61 7.34 8.99 18.41
CA GLU A 61 7.87 10.20 19.04
C GLU A 61 8.76 9.84 20.23
N ASP A 62 8.30 8.94 21.10
CA ASP A 62 9.11 8.40 22.20
C ASP A 62 10.40 7.73 21.70
N LEU A 63 10.30 6.95 20.61
CA LEU A 63 11.47 6.32 19.99
C LEU A 63 12.43 7.36 19.41
N ASP A 64 11.94 8.39 18.73
CA ASP A 64 12.73 9.48 18.16
C ASP A 64 13.46 10.28 19.24
N GLU A 65 12.80 10.56 20.37
CA GLU A 65 13.45 11.17 21.54
C GLU A 65 14.57 10.30 22.10
N SER A 66 14.33 8.99 22.23
CA SER A 66 15.36 8.06 22.72
C SER A 66 16.60 8.05 21.81
N VAL A 67 16.41 8.08 20.49
CA VAL A 67 17.51 8.13 19.52
C VAL A 67 18.25 9.46 19.60
N LYS A 68 17.54 10.59 19.73
CA LYS A 68 18.16 11.92 19.91
C LYS A 68 19.00 12.00 21.19
N ILE A 69 18.53 11.39 22.28
CA ILE A 69 19.29 11.33 23.54
C ILE A 69 20.61 10.60 23.31
N VAL A 70 20.57 9.43 22.66
CA VAL A 70 21.77 8.64 22.33
C VAL A 70 22.71 9.40 21.39
N GLU A 71 22.18 10.11 20.39
CA GLU A 71 22.99 10.94 19.48
C GLU A 71 23.67 12.12 20.21
N SER A 72 22.98 12.75 21.16
CA SER A 72 23.51 13.90 21.91
C SER A 72 24.46 13.52 23.04
N THR A 73 24.25 12.35 23.64
CA THR A 73 24.98 11.84 24.80
C THR A 73 25.81 10.66 24.33
N ASP A 74 26.94 10.93 23.68
CA ASP A 74 27.94 9.98 23.12
C ASP A 74 27.52 8.49 23.18
N ALA A 75 27.18 7.92 22.03
CA ALA A 75 26.65 6.56 21.88
C ALA A 75 27.47 5.47 22.61
N ARG A 76 28.79 5.70 22.78
CA ARG A 76 29.70 4.77 23.46
C ARG A 76 29.39 4.66 24.95
N MET A 77 28.81 5.68 25.57
CA MET A 77 28.34 5.63 26.96
C MET A 77 27.20 4.63 27.16
N PHE A 78 26.45 4.36 26.09
CA PHE A 78 25.39 3.35 26.06
C PHE A 78 25.85 2.01 25.47
N GLY A 79 27.13 1.89 25.11
CA GLY A 79 27.68 0.70 24.45
C GLY A 79 27.15 0.50 23.03
N LEU A 80 26.67 1.57 22.39
CA LEU A 80 26.14 1.55 21.03
C LEU A 80 27.21 2.00 20.03
N ASP A 81 27.21 1.38 18.86
CA ASP A 81 28.06 1.78 17.74
C ASP A 81 27.41 2.93 16.94
N ASP A 82 28.23 3.79 16.34
CA ASP A 82 27.72 4.91 15.53
C ASP A 82 26.89 4.41 14.34
N MET A 83 27.19 3.22 13.80
CA MET A 83 26.40 2.60 12.73
C MET A 83 25.00 2.20 13.22
N GLU A 84 24.92 1.62 14.42
CA GLU A 84 23.66 1.21 15.06
C GLU A 84 22.76 2.43 15.25
N VAL A 85 23.29 3.52 15.85
CA VAL A 85 22.51 4.76 16.04
C VAL A 85 21.99 5.31 14.71
N GLN A 86 22.80 5.26 13.65
CA GLN A 86 22.37 5.70 12.33
C GLN A 86 21.29 4.80 11.71
N GLU A 87 21.29 3.51 11.98
CA GLU A 87 20.20 2.60 11.60
C GLU A 87 18.91 2.93 12.34
N ARG A 88 18.99 3.20 13.66
CA ARG A 88 17.83 3.65 14.45
C ARG A 88 17.22 4.93 13.89
N ARG A 89 18.07 5.89 13.54
CA ARG A 89 17.62 7.15 12.91
C ARG A 89 16.96 6.92 11.56
N ARG A 90 17.53 6.06 10.71
CA ARG A 90 16.94 5.69 9.41
C ARG A 90 15.57 5.02 9.59
N TYR A 91 15.45 4.12 10.58
CA TYR A 91 14.20 3.45 10.90
C TYR A 91 13.12 4.46 11.30
N VAL A 92 13.40 5.38 12.23
CA VAL A 92 12.45 6.40 12.67
C VAL A 92 11.96 7.27 11.50
N VAL A 93 12.87 7.71 10.63
CA VAL A 93 12.53 8.50 9.43
C VAL A 93 11.65 7.70 8.46
N HIS A 94 11.94 6.41 8.27
CA HIS A 94 11.15 5.54 7.41
C HIS A 94 9.72 5.37 7.93
N VAL A 95 9.55 5.03 9.21
CA VAL A 95 8.21 4.85 9.81
C VAL A 95 7.41 6.15 9.79
N ARG A 96 8.04 7.30 10.11
CA ARG A 96 7.38 8.61 10.04
C ARG A 96 6.82 8.89 8.65
N LYS A 97 7.62 8.62 7.61
CA LYS A 97 7.19 8.80 6.22
C LYS A 97 6.01 7.89 5.85
N GLU A 98 5.99 6.65 6.31
CA GLU A 98 4.87 5.74 6.07
C GLU A 98 3.59 6.21 6.76
N ILE A 99 3.67 6.66 8.02
CA ILE A 99 2.53 7.27 8.74
C ILE A 99 2.00 8.49 7.97
N ASP A 100 2.88 9.39 7.54
CA ASP A 100 2.51 10.60 6.78
C ASP A 100 1.82 10.25 5.46
N ASN A 101 2.36 9.27 4.71
CA ASN A 101 1.75 8.79 3.46
C ASN A 101 0.33 8.27 3.71
N MET A 102 0.14 7.44 4.75
CA MET A 102 -1.18 6.89 5.09
C MET A 102 -2.15 7.99 5.54
N ARG A 103 -1.70 8.98 6.34
CA ARG A 103 -2.52 10.14 6.75
C ARG A 103 -2.92 11.00 5.56
N ALA A 104 -2.00 11.24 4.63
CA ALA A 104 -2.26 12.04 3.43
C ALA A 104 -3.35 11.39 2.55
N GLU A 105 -3.33 10.07 2.40
CA GLU A 105 -4.35 9.35 1.64
C GLU A 105 -5.75 9.37 2.26
N ILE A 106 -5.83 9.34 3.60
CA ILE A 106 -7.11 9.46 4.32
C ILE A 106 -7.66 10.89 4.21
N THR A 107 -6.78 11.89 4.28
CA THR A 107 -7.16 13.31 4.32
C THR A 107 -7.49 13.85 2.93
N SER A 108 -6.73 13.47 1.91
CA SER A 108 -6.97 13.87 0.52
C SER A 108 -8.25 13.28 -0.08
N SER A 109 -8.85 12.30 0.61
CA SER A 109 -10.13 11.68 0.28
C SER A 109 -11.33 12.29 1.01
N ALA A 110 -11.16 13.34 1.81
CA ALA A 110 -12.29 14.14 2.27
C ALA A 110 -12.96 14.80 1.04
N PRO A 111 -14.30 14.79 0.92
CA PRO A 111 -14.97 15.42 -0.19
C PRO A 111 -14.54 16.89 -0.19
N ARG A 112 -13.79 17.28 -1.24
CA ARG A 112 -13.57 18.70 -1.52
C ARG A 112 -14.96 19.31 -1.55
N PRO A 113 -15.26 20.37 -0.76
CA PRO A 113 -16.53 21.07 -0.91
C PRO A 113 -16.61 21.41 -2.39
N SER A 114 -17.59 20.82 -3.06
CA SER A 114 -17.74 20.95 -4.49
C SER A 114 -17.97 22.42 -4.76
N SER A 115 -16.92 23.09 -5.22
CA SER A 115 -17.03 24.37 -5.89
C SER A 115 -17.94 24.11 -7.08
N ARG A 116 -19.23 24.34 -6.88
CA ARG A 116 -20.27 24.28 -7.90
C ARG A 116 -19.70 24.93 -9.16
N PRO A 117 -19.65 24.26 -10.31
CA PRO A 117 -19.24 24.90 -11.54
C PRO A 117 -20.26 26.02 -11.80
N HIS A 118 -19.79 27.25 -11.67
CA HIS A 118 -20.52 28.44 -12.03
C HIS A 118 -20.92 28.30 -13.51
N SER A 119 -22.21 28.16 -13.76
CA SER A 119 -22.78 28.18 -15.11
C SER A 119 -22.52 29.56 -15.72
N PRO A 120 -21.89 29.68 -16.90
CA PRO A 120 -21.66 30.97 -17.52
C PRO A 120 -22.94 31.39 -18.26
N TYR A 121 -23.89 31.98 -17.56
CA TYR A 121 -24.90 32.84 -18.17
C TYR A 121 -24.43 34.30 -18.06
N PRO A 122 -24.43 35.08 -19.15
CA PRO A 122 -23.95 36.45 -19.12
C PRO A 122 -24.98 37.36 -18.43
N GLU A 123 -24.53 37.93 -17.32
CA GLU A 123 -24.65 39.34 -16.94
C GLU A 123 -25.89 40.11 -17.44
N ARG A 124 -26.83 40.36 -16.52
CA ARG A 124 -27.69 41.55 -16.54
C ARG A 124 -27.69 42.21 -15.17
N GLU A 125 -27.30 43.48 -15.17
CA GLU A 125 -27.21 44.40 -14.04
C GLU A 125 -28.49 44.45 -13.20
N ARG A 126 -28.34 44.45 -11.86
CA ARG A 126 -29.06 45.36 -10.94
C ARG A 126 -28.52 45.26 -9.51
N ALA A 127 -28.33 46.43 -8.91
CA ALA A 127 -27.78 46.67 -7.58
C ALA A 127 -28.76 46.35 -6.44
N GLN A 128 -28.23 45.85 -5.31
CA GLN A 128 -28.56 46.21 -3.91
C GLN A 128 -27.73 45.36 -2.91
N PRO A 129 -27.20 45.92 -1.80
CA PRO A 129 -26.53 45.16 -0.74
C PRO A 129 -27.45 44.92 0.47
N MET A 130 -27.19 43.83 1.23
CA MET A 130 -27.52 43.58 2.67
C MET A 130 -28.25 42.25 2.96
N GLU A 131 -27.54 41.11 2.99
CA GLU A 131 -28.05 39.82 3.56
C GLU A 131 -26.91 38.90 4.12
N GLU A 132 -25.83 39.44 4.70
CA GLU A 132 -24.68 38.61 5.15
C GLU A 132 -24.83 37.98 6.56
N ASP A 133 -25.79 38.39 7.40
CA ASP A 133 -25.78 38.05 8.84
C ASP A 133 -26.57 36.78 9.22
N HIS A 134 -27.55 36.34 8.41
CA HIS A 134 -28.36 35.16 8.72
C HIS A 134 -27.68 33.83 8.37
N GLN A 135 -26.78 33.83 7.39
CA GLN A 135 -26.11 32.62 6.90
C GLN A 135 -24.97 32.17 7.84
N GLY A 136 -24.34 33.12 8.54
CA GLY A 136 -23.26 32.85 9.49
C GLY A 136 -23.71 32.23 10.81
N ALA A 137 -24.95 32.48 11.24
CA ALA A 137 -25.50 31.90 12.46
C ALA A 137 -25.83 30.41 12.31
N TRP A 138 -26.45 30.03 11.19
CA TRP A 138 -26.81 28.65 10.87
C TRP A 138 -25.59 27.73 10.72
N ALA A 139 -24.52 28.23 10.09
CA ALA A 139 -23.28 27.47 9.89
C ALA A 139 -22.56 27.13 11.20
N ARG A 140 -22.65 28.00 12.22
CA ARG A 140 -22.05 27.75 13.55
C ARG A 140 -22.80 26.70 14.34
N GLU A 141 -24.12 26.66 14.18
CA GLU A 141 -24.98 25.69 14.87
C GLU A 141 -24.78 24.27 14.31
N GLU A 142 -24.60 24.16 12.98
CA GLU A 142 -24.26 22.92 12.30
C GLU A 142 -22.85 22.40 12.70
N GLN A 143 -21.85 23.29 12.83
CA GLN A 143 -20.53 22.93 13.34
C GLN A 143 -20.55 22.40 14.78
N GLN A 144 -21.42 22.92 15.64
CA GLN A 144 -21.51 22.47 17.03
C GLN A 144 -22.13 21.08 17.18
N LEU A 145 -23.05 20.70 16.28
CA LEU A 145 -23.61 19.35 16.24
C LEU A 145 -22.54 18.33 15.78
N MET A 146 -21.73 18.70 14.77
CA MET A 146 -20.63 17.86 14.28
C MET A 146 -19.52 17.62 15.32
N ILE A 147 -19.22 18.60 16.18
CA ILE A 147 -18.22 18.47 17.26
C ILE A 147 -18.72 17.52 18.35
N ARG A 148 -20.01 17.59 18.71
CA ARG A 148 -20.60 16.70 19.74
C ARG A 148 -20.67 15.24 19.30
N GLU A 149 -20.75 14.98 18.01
CA GLU A 149 -20.67 13.63 17.43
C GLU A 149 -19.24 13.06 17.52
N GLN A 150 -18.22 13.91 17.40
CA GLN A 150 -16.81 13.51 17.54
C GLN A 150 -16.45 13.10 18.98
N ASP A 151 -17.01 13.74 20.01
CA ASP A 151 -16.72 13.38 21.40
C ASP A 151 -17.29 12.00 21.79
N ARG A 152 -18.48 11.64 21.28
CA ARG A 152 -19.02 10.27 21.45
C ARG A 152 -18.20 9.22 20.71
N THR A 153 -17.50 9.62 19.65
CA THR A 153 -16.61 8.75 18.89
C THR A 153 -15.34 8.43 19.69
N MET A 154 -14.82 9.39 20.49
CA MET A 154 -13.66 9.15 21.36
C MET A 154 -13.90 8.11 22.47
N GLU A 155 -15.10 8.07 23.07
CA GLU A 155 -15.43 7.09 24.10
C GLU A 155 -15.59 5.66 23.55
N SER A 156 -16.11 5.54 22.31
CA SER A 156 -16.11 4.28 21.56
C SER A 156 -14.70 3.82 21.17
N ILE A 157 -13.77 4.75 20.89
CA ILE A 157 -12.37 4.46 20.54
C ILE A 157 -11.62 3.82 21.72
N ALA A 158 -11.88 4.24 22.96
CA ALA A 158 -11.28 3.62 24.15
C ALA A 158 -11.70 2.15 24.32
N GLY A 159 -12.97 1.83 24.04
CA GLY A 159 -13.49 0.47 24.07
C GLY A 159 -12.95 -0.42 22.95
N THR A 160 -12.78 0.12 21.74
CA THR A 160 -12.23 -0.63 20.60
C THR A 160 -10.74 -0.90 20.75
N LEU A 161 -9.95 0.02 21.33
CA LEU A 161 -8.52 -0.18 21.63
C LEU A 161 -8.27 -1.41 22.53
N SER A 162 -9.09 -1.60 23.57
CA SER A 162 -9.01 -2.79 24.43
C SER A 162 -9.31 -4.08 23.68
N THR A 163 -10.22 -4.01 22.70
CA THR A 163 -10.64 -5.16 21.89
C THR A 163 -9.60 -5.47 20.81
N LEU A 164 -8.95 -4.43 20.28
CA LEU A 164 -7.89 -4.52 19.28
C LEU A 164 -6.59 -5.06 19.87
N ALA A 165 -6.25 -4.70 21.11
CA ALA A 165 -5.13 -5.32 21.84
C ALA A 165 -5.34 -6.84 22.01
N GLN A 166 -6.58 -7.27 22.29
CA GLN A 166 -6.93 -8.69 22.44
C GLN A 166 -6.93 -9.43 21.08
N GLN A 167 -7.39 -8.78 20.00
CA GLN A 167 -7.44 -9.36 18.66
C GLN A 167 -6.05 -9.37 17.98
N ALA A 168 -5.20 -8.38 18.23
CA ALA A 168 -3.81 -8.33 17.79
C ALA A 168 -2.96 -9.43 18.44
N GLY A 169 -3.28 -9.83 19.69
CA GLY A 169 -2.61 -10.96 20.36
C GLY A 169 -2.87 -12.31 19.68
N LEU A 170 -4.09 -12.55 19.19
CA LEU A 170 -4.44 -13.78 18.46
C LEU A 170 -3.96 -13.75 17.00
N MET A 171 -3.98 -12.58 16.34
CA MET A 171 -3.44 -12.42 14.98
C MET A 171 -1.92 -12.39 14.91
N GLY A 172 -1.23 -11.96 15.98
CA GLY A 172 0.23 -12.00 16.06
C GLY A 172 0.80 -13.42 16.03
N GLN A 173 0.02 -14.41 16.46
CA GLN A 173 0.42 -15.82 16.41
C GLN A 173 0.22 -16.44 15.01
N GLU A 174 -0.77 -15.98 14.25
CA GLU A 174 -1.10 -16.44 12.89
C GLU A 174 -0.21 -15.75 11.81
N ILE A 175 0.28 -14.53 12.08
CA ILE A 175 1.16 -13.77 11.17
C ILE A 175 2.61 -14.28 11.18
N VAL A 176 3.06 -14.94 12.25
CA VAL A 176 4.36 -15.64 12.27
C VAL A 176 4.33 -16.85 11.32
N GLU A 177 3.21 -17.56 11.24
CA GLU A 177 2.96 -18.64 10.26
C GLU A 177 2.95 -18.12 8.81
N HIS A 178 2.49 -16.88 8.59
CA HIS A 178 2.49 -16.24 7.26
C HIS A 178 3.85 -15.69 6.82
N ASN A 179 4.82 -15.46 7.71
CA ASN A 179 6.21 -15.16 7.33
C ASN A 179 6.96 -16.41 6.85
N GLU A 180 6.63 -17.58 7.39
CA GLU A 180 7.19 -18.86 6.94
C GLU A 180 6.66 -19.24 5.54
N LEU A 181 5.39 -18.92 5.24
CA LEU A 181 4.79 -19.11 3.91
C LEU A 181 5.31 -18.14 2.83
N LEU A 182 5.82 -16.97 3.21
CA LEU A 182 6.40 -16.00 2.27
C LEU A 182 7.79 -16.43 1.77
N ASP A 183 8.60 -17.08 2.61
CA ASP A 183 9.87 -17.72 2.20
C ASP A 183 9.62 -18.89 1.21
N ASP A 184 8.55 -19.66 1.44
CA ASP A 184 8.15 -20.73 0.50
C ASP A 184 7.59 -20.22 -0.84
N LEU A 185 6.91 -19.07 -0.83
CA LEU A 185 6.47 -18.39 -2.04
C LEU A 185 7.67 -17.85 -2.85
N GLU A 186 8.66 -17.25 -2.19
CA GLU A 186 9.90 -16.78 -2.82
C GLU A 186 10.66 -17.94 -3.48
N ARG A 187 10.81 -19.06 -2.77
CA ARG A 187 11.40 -20.30 -3.32
C ARG A 187 10.58 -20.88 -4.49
N GLY A 188 9.25 -20.78 -4.44
CA GLY A 188 8.35 -21.21 -5.50
C GLY A 188 8.46 -20.36 -6.78
N VAL A 189 8.72 -19.05 -6.62
CA VAL A 189 8.95 -18.12 -7.74
C VAL A 189 10.28 -18.41 -8.43
N ASP A 190 11.37 -18.63 -7.68
CA ASP A 190 12.68 -18.98 -8.25
C ASP A 190 12.66 -20.33 -9.00
N GLN A 191 11.94 -21.32 -8.47
CA GLN A 191 11.72 -22.58 -9.18
C GLN A 191 10.87 -22.42 -10.45
N THR A 192 9.98 -21.43 -10.48
CA THR A 192 9.14 -21.17 -11.65
C THR A 192 9.91 -20.40 -12.72
N ASP A 193 10.78 -19.45 -12.35
CA ASP A 193 11.65 -18.73 -13.28
C ASP A 193 12.65 -19.66 -13.98
N SER A 194 13.26 -20.59 -13.23
CA SER A 194 14.16 -21.59 -13.80
C SER A 194 13.44 -22.55 -14.77
N LYS A 195 12.23 -23.03 -14.44
CA LYS A 195 11.41 -23.86 -15.34
C LYS A 195 10.97 -23.09 -16.59
N LEU A 196 10.62 -21.81 -16.43
CA LEU A 196 10.22 -20.94 -17.53
C LEU A 196 11.40 -20.66 -18.47
N SER A 197 12.59 -20.42 -17.93
CA SER A 197 13.84 -20.24 -18.69
C SER A 197 14.19 -21.48 -19.52
N ASP A 198 14.04 -22.67 -18.94
CA ASP A 198 14.24 -23.94 -19.63
C ASP A 198 13.20 -24.19 -20.73
N ALA A 199 11.93 -23.87 -20.46
CA ALA A 199 10.86 -23.94 -21.46
C ALA A 199 11.12 -22.99 -22.63
N MET A 200 11.54 -21.75 -22.37
CA MET A 200 11.94 -20.79 -23.40
C MET A 200 13.16 -21.28 -24.20
N ARG A 201 14.11 -21.95 -23.56
CA ARG A 201 15.28 -22.52 -24.24
C ARG A 201 14.90 -23.68 -25.15
N ARG A 202 13.95 -24.52 -24.75
CA ARG A 202 13.38 -25.59 -25.59
C ARG A 202 12.59 -25.00 -26.75
N MET A 203 11.77 -23.99 -26.52
CA MET A 203 11.03 -23.27 -27.57
C MET A 203 11.96 -22.71 -28.65
N ARG A 204 13.06 -22.05 -28.25
CA ARG A 204 14.10 -21.55 -29.17
C ARG A 204 14.75 -22.67 -29.98
N LYS A 205 15.00 -23.84 -29.37
CA LYS A 205 15.52 -25.02 -30.09
C LYS A 205 14.51 -25.59 -31.09
N PHE A 206 13.22 -25.64 -30.73
CA PHE A 206 12.16 -26.12 -31.64
C PHE A 206 11.97 -25.20 -32.84
N LEU A 207 11.95 -23.88 -32.62
CA LEU A 207 11.88 -22.90 -33.71
C LEU A 207 13.03 -23.09 -34.70
N ARG A 208 14.26 -23.19 -34.20
CA ARG A 208 15.44 -23.38 -35.05
C ARG A 208 15.44 -24.73 -35.79
N GLN A 209 15.04 -25.82 -35.15
CA GLN A 209 14.91 -27.12 -35.81
C GLN A 209 13.78 -27.15 -36.85
N SER A 210 12.70 -26.39 -36.64
CA SER A 210 11.61 -26.29 -37.60
C SER A 210 12.00 -25.51 -38.85
N GLU A 211 12.79 -24.45 -38.67
CA GLU A 211 13.31 -23.64 -39.78
C GLU A 211 14.28 -24.45 -40.66
N GLU A 212 15.23 -25.18 -40.04
CA GLU A 212 16.21 -26.01 -40.75
C GLU A 212 15.55 -27.19 -41.50
N LYS A 213 14.52 -27.83 -40.91
CA LYS A 213 13.82 -28.98 -41.55
C LYS A 213 12.82 -28.56 -42.62
N GLY A 214 12.13 -27.44 -42.44
CA GLY A 214 11.15 -26.93 -43.41
C GLY A 214 11.78 -26.54 -44.74
N SER A 215 12.96 -25.90 -44.70
CA SER A 215 13.72 -25.52 -45.90
C SER A 215 14.24 -26.74 -46.66
N GLY A 216 14.83 -27.72 -45.97
CA GLY A 216 15.39 -28.92 -46.60
C GLY A 216 14.34 -29.80 -47.29
N TRP A 217 13.17 -30.00 -46.66
CA TRP A 217 12.07 -30.78 -47.25
C TRP A 217 11.49 -30.11 -48.51
N CYS A 218 11.35 -28.78 -48.49
CA CYS A 218 10.90 -28.02 -49.65
C CYS A 218 11.85 -28.22 -50.85
N ILE A 219 13.16 -28.12 -50.63
CA ILE A 219 14.18 -28.30 -51.68
C ILE A 219 14.11 -29.71 -52.28
N ILE A 220 13.99 -30.76 -51.45
CA ILE A 220 13.91 -32.15 -51.93
C ILE A 220 12.66 -32.39 -52.78
N ILE A 221 11.50 -31.88 -52.35
CA ILE A 221 10.25 -31.99 -53.11
C ILE A 221 10.39 -31.28 -54.46
N LEU A 222 10.98 -30.09 -54.48
CA LEU A 222 11.21 -29.31 -55.70
C LEU A 222 12.12 -30.06 -56.69
N ILE A 223 13.15 -30.76 -56.21
CA ILE A 223 14.03 -31.60 -57.03
C ILE A 223 13.27 -32.79 -57.64
N ILE A 224 12.44 -33.50 -56.87
CA ILE A 224 11.66 -34.65 -57.36
C ILE A 224 10.66 -34.21 -58.44
N VAL A 225 9.98 -33.08 -58.25
CA VAL A 225 9.07 -32.53 -59.27
C VAL A 225 9.83 -32.20 -60.55
N LEU A 226 11.02 -31.59 -60.44
CA LEU A 226 11.87 -31.26 -61.58
C LEU A 226 12.33 -32.51 -62.35
N THR A 227 12.73 -33.58 -61.65
CA THR A 227 13.16 -34.82 -62.31
C THR A 227 12.02 -35.53 -63.03
N ILE A 228 10.82 -35.55 -62.44
CA ILE A 228 9.61 -36.11 -63.08
C ILE A 228 9.28 -35.32 -64.35
N LEU A 229 9.31 -33.99 -64.30
CA LEU A 229 9.07 -33.14 -65.47
C LEU A 229 10.09 -33.41 -66.60
N LEU A 230 11.37 -33.56 -66.27
CA LEU A 230 12.39 -33.91 -67.26
C LEU A 230 12.16 -35.29 -67.89
N LEU A 231 11.80 -36.30 -67.10
CA LEU A 231 11.49 -37.63 -67.62
C LEU A 231 10.26 -37.61 -68.54
N LEU A 232 9.23 -36.85 -68.17
CA LEU A 232 8.04 -36.67 -69.00
C LEU A 232 8.40 -36.04 -70.35
N ILE A 233 9.25 -35.01 -70.37
CA ILE A 233 9.72 -34.35 -71.59
C ILE A 233 10.56 -35.30 -72.47
N ILE A 234 11.34 -36.21 -71.87
CA ILE A 234 12.17 -37.16 -72.65
C ILE A 234 11.31 -38.29 -73.25
N ILE A 235 10.24 -38.68 -72.57
CA ILE A 235 9.34 -39.77 -72.99
C ILE A 235 8.32 -39.30 -74.03
N LEU A 236 7.89 -38.04 -73.97
CA LEU A 236 6.95 -37.40 -74.90
C LEU A 236 7.68 -36.93 -76.18
#